data_AF-A0A926SL14-F1
#
_entry.id   AF-A0A926SL14-F1
#
_cell.length_a   1.000
_cell.length_b   1.000
_cell.length_c   1.000
_cell.angle_alpha   90.00
_cell.angle_beta   90.00
_cell.angle_gamma   90.00
#
_symmetry.space_group_name_H-M   'P 1'
#
loop_
_entity.id
_entity.type
_entity.pdbx_description
1 polymer ?
#
loop_
_entity_poly.entity_id
_entity_poly.type
_entity_poly.pdbx_seq_one_letter_code
_entity_poly.pdbx_strand_id
1 'polypeptide(L)'
;MSPTSRLYDALSRYLSQCDIQWQDAHHRQTLCWMIIGIIQSQNVHLNGFGVYVTSRAQIAQSYQRRFRRWLSNRRIDVASAHHALVRQALLGWERERLYLSLDTTVVWNCFCII
;
A
#
# COMPACT_ATOMS: atom_id res chain seq x y z
N MET A 1 -4.33 11.87 21.93
CA MET A 1 -3.95 11.21 20.65
C MET A 1 -5.26 10.82 19.98
N SER A 2 -5.57 11.33 18.78
CA SER A 2 -6.80 10.92 18.09
C SER A 2 -6.78 9.40 17.91
N PRO A 3 -7.90 8.68 18.15
CA PRO A 3 -7.93 7.25 17.98
C PRO A 3 -7.50 6.91 16.55
N THR A 4 -6.44 6.10 16.44
CA THR A 4 -6.00 5.58 15.15
C THR A 4 -7.13 4.74 14.57
N SER A 5 -7.43 4.90 13.28
CA SER A 5 -8.48 4.11 12.63
C SER A 5 -8.17 2.62 12.79
N ARG A 6 -9.18 1.80 13.14
CA ARG A 6 -9.04 0.32 13.22
C ARG A 6 -8.43 -0.26 11.94
N LEU A 7 -8.74 0.36 10.80
CA LEU A 7 -8.18 -0.01 9.50
C LEU A 7 -6.66 0.20 9.44
N TYR A 8 -6.17 1.32 9.99
CA TYR A 8 -4.73 1.57 10.06
C TYR A 8 -4.02 0.55 10.94
N ASP A 9 -4.58 0.23 12.10
CA ASP A 9 -3.96 -0.74 13.00
C ASP A 9 -3.92 -2.14 12.38
N ALA A 10 -4.99 -2.54 11.70
CA ALA A 10 -5.05 -3.80 10.96
C ALA A 10 -4.02 -3.84 9.82
N LEU A 11 -3.96 -2.80 8.98
CA LEU A 11 -3.00 -2.71 7.87
C LEU A 11 -1.55 -2.64 8.37
N SER A 12 -1.29 -1.85 9.41
CA SER A 12 0.06 -1.74 9.98
C SER A 12 0.52 -3.07 10.58
N ARG A 13 -0.38 -3.81 11.22
CA ARG A 13 -0.09 -5.17 11.72
C ARG A 13 0.21 -6.12 10.57
N TYR A 14 -0.64 -6.18 9.55
CA TYR A 14 -0.42 -7.01 8.38
C TYR A 14 0.91 -6.70 7.66
N LEU A 15 1.18 -5.42 7.39
CA LEU A 15 2.42 -4.98 6.73
C LEU A 15 3.68 -5.20 7.58
N SER A 16 3.55 -5.30 8.91
CA SER A 16 4.67 -5.65 9.79
C SER A 16 5.05 -7.13 9.74
N GLN A 17 4.14 -8.00 9.28
CA GLN A 17 4.38 -9.43 9.11
C GLN A 17 4.92 -9.77 7.71
N CYS A 18 4.77 -8.86 6.75
CA CYS A 18 5.32 -9.03 5.41
C CYS A 18 6.84 -8.82 5.44
N ASP A 19 7.59 -9.73 4.81
CA ASP A 19 9.04 -9.60 4.63
C ASP A 19 9.37 -8.57 3.53
N ILE A 20 9.14 -7.30 3.85
CA ILE A 20 9.46 -6.16 2.97
C ILE A 20 10.65 -5.41 3.57
N GLN A 21 11.71 -5.28 2.79
CA GLN A 21 12.92 -4.59 3.20
C GLN A 21 12.72 -3.07 3.18
N TRP A 22 12.41 -2.50 4.34
CA TRP A 22 12.22 -1.05 4.51
C TRP A 22 13.55 -0.37 4.85
N GLN A 23 13.98 0.57 4.02
CA GLN A 23 15.13 1.43 4.33
C GLN A 23 14.83 2.53 5.37
N ASP A 24 13.54 2.84 5.56
CA ASP A 24 13.06 3.87 6.48
C ASP A 24 11.72 3.41 7.10
N ALA A 25 11.57 3.56 8.41
CA ALA A 25 10.34 3.24 9.14
C ALA A 25 9.10 3.98 8.60
N HIS A 26 9.31 5.17 8.03
CA HIS A 26 8.24 5.97 7.42
C HIS A 26 7.72 5.38 6.12
N HIS A 27 8.43 4.46 5.46
CA HIS A 27 7.95 3.82 4.23
C HIS A 27 6.68 3.00 4.48
N ARG A 28 6.69 2.15 5.52
CA ARG A 28 5.52 1.35 5.89
C ARG A 28 4.33 2.24 6.29
N GLN A 29 4.58 3.26 7.11
CA GLN A 29 3.54 4.19 7.52
C GLN A 29 2.92 4.93 6.32
N THR A 30 3.76 5.37 5.37
CA THR A 30 3.29 6.05 4.16
C THR A 30 2.46 5.11 3.29
N LEU A 31 2.86 3.84 3.16
CA LEU A 31 2.08 2.83 2.46
C LEU A 31 0.72 2.58 3.12
N CYS A 32 0.66 2.42 4.45
CA CYS A 32 -0.61 2.29 5.18
C CYS A 32 -1.57 3.44 4.81
N TRP A 33 -1.08 4.68 4.86
CA TRP A 33 -1.90 5.84 4.57
C TRP A 33 -2.35 5.93 3.11
N MET A 34 -1.53 5.51 2.16
CA MET A 34 -1.95 5.41 0.76
C MET A 34 -3.03 4.34 0.56
N ILE A 35 -2.89 3.16 1.16
CA ILE A 35 -3.90 2.10 1.08
C ILE A 35 -5.23 2.56 1.68
N ILE A 36 -5.20 3.22 2.85
CA ILE A 36 -6.40 3.81 3.46
C ILE A 36 -7.01 4.86 2.52
N GLY A 37 -6.19 5.73 1.95
CA GLY A 37 -6.63 6.74 0.98
C GLY A 37 -7.34 6.10 -0.21
N ILE A 38 -6.79 5.03 -0.78
CA ILE A 38 -7.41 4.29 -1.90
C ILE A 38 -8.74 3.69 -1.48
N ILE A 39 -8.78 2.94 -0.37
CA ILE A 39 -9.99 2.25 0.10
C ILE A 39 -11.12 3.26 0.40
N GLN A 40 -10.80 4.35 1.10
CA GLN A 40 -11.80 5.31 1.56
C GLN A 40 -12.24 6.27 0.45
N SER A 41 -11.35 6.67 -0.46
CA SER A 41 -11.70 7.54 -1.59
C SER A 41 -12.26 6.79 -2.79
N GLN A 42 -12.09 5.46 -2.83
CA GLN A 42 -12.38 4.62 -4.00
C GLN A 42 -11.69 5.11 -5.28
N ASN A 43 -10.52 5.74 -5.13
CA ASN A 43 -9.79 6.37 -6.22
C ASN A 43 -8.27 6.21 -6.02
N VAL A 44 -7.52 6.28 -7.11
CA VAL A 44 -6.04 6.25 -7.12
C VAL A 44 -5.40 7.65 -7.14
N HIS A 45 -6.20 8.71 -7.30
CA HIS A 45 -5.72 10.09 -7.30
C HIS A 45 -5.29 10.54 -5.90
N LEU A 46 -3.98 10.74 -5.72
CA LEU A 46 -3.35 11.16 -4.46
C LEU A 46 -3.95 12.45 -3.85
N ASN A 47 -4.60 13.28 -4.66
CA ASN A 47 -5.14 14.56 -4.20
C ASN A 47 -6.19 14.41 -3.11
N GLY A 48 -7.01 13.35 -3.20
CA GLY A 48 -8.09 13.08 -2.26
C GLY A 48 -7.64 12.38 -0.98
N PHE A 49 -6.40 11.89 -0.90
CA PHE A 49 -6.02 11.02 0.23
C PHE A 49 -5.85 11.79 1.53
N GLY A 50 -5.47 13.08 1.46
CA GLY A 50 -5.11 13.87 2.63
C GLY A 50 -6.22 13.96 3.71
N VAL A 51 -7.49 13.88 3.32
CA VAL A 51 -8.62 13.92 4.28
C VAL A 51 -8.74 12.67 5.14
N TYR A 52 -8.11 11.56 4.73
CA TYR A 52 -8.13 10.27 5.45
C TYR A 52 -6.85 10.01 6.25
N VAL A 53 -5.90 10.96 6.24
CA VAL A 53 -4.58 10.78 6.85
C VAL A 53 -4.50 11.53 8.16
N THR A 54 -4.29 10.79 9.25
CA THR A 54 -4.00 11.40 10.55
C THR A 54 -2.51 11.70 10.65
N SER A 55 -2.12 12.98 10.59
CA SER A 55 -0.74 13.38 10.89
C SER A 55 -0.65 14.81 11.44
N ARG A 56 0.56 15.19 11.87
CA ARG A 56 0.87 16.55 12.35
C ARG A 56 0.91 17.59 11.22
N ALA A 57 1.00 17.17 9.96
CA ALA A 57 1.09 18.09 8.84
C ALA A 57 -0.21 18.89 8.66
N GLN A 58 -0.08 20.21 8.68
CA GLN A 58 -1.19 21.16 8.55
C GLN A 58 -1.52 21.50 7.08
N ILE A 59 -0.65 21.12 6.14
CA ILE A 59 -0.75 21.50 4.72
C ILE A 59 -1.06 20.25 3.88
N ALA A 60 -2.16 20.28 3.14
CA ALA A 60 -2.61 19.17 2.29
C ALA A 60 -1.54 18.71 1.27
N GLN A 61 -0.81 19.66 0.67
CA GLN A 61 0.27 19.37 -0.28
C GLN A 61 1.42 18.55 0.32
N SER A 62 1.65 18.61 1.64
CA SER A 62 2.70 17.83 2.29
C SER A 62 2.47 16.33 2.17
N TYR A 63 1.20 15.89 2.22
CA TYR A 63 0.81 14.49 2.03
C TYR A 63 1.05 14.03 0.60
N GLN A 64 0.55 14.80 -0.37
CA GLN A 64 0.73 14.50 -1.80
C GLN A 64 2.21 14.40 -2.17
N ARG A 65 3.05 15.32 -1.67
CA ARG A 65 4.51 15.29 -1.88
C ARG A 65 5.13 14.03 -1.27
N ARG A 66 4.73 13.64 -0.06
CA ARG A 66 5.22 12.42 0.59
C ARG A 66 4.85 11.16 -0.21
N PHE A 67 3.60 11.06 -0.66
CA PHE A 67 3.13 9.94 -1.47
C PHE A 67 3.84 9.85 -2.81
N ARG A 68 4.00 10.99 -3.51
CA ARG A 68 4.77 11.03 -4.76
C ARG A 68 6.21 10.57 -4.56
N ARG A 69 6.90 11.06 -3.53
CA ARG A 69 8.28 10.63 -3.23
C ARG A 69 8.37 9.14 -2.96
N TRP A 70 7.39 8.57 -2.24
CA TRP A 70 7.34 7.14 -1.97
C TRP A 70 7.17 6.34 -3.27
N LEU A 71 6.21 6.72 -4.12
CA LEU A 71 5.94 6.04 -5.39
C LEU A 71 7.11 6.15 -6.38
N SER A 72 7.89 7.23 -6.32
CA SER A 72 9.10 7.39 -7.14
C SER A 72 10.37 6.87 -6.45
N ASN A 73 10.28 6.25 -5.27
CA ASN A 73 11.44 5.84 -4.50
C ASN A 73 12.06 4.57 -5.09
N ARG A 74 13.15 4.73 -5.84
CA ARG A 74 13.90 3.62 -6.45
C ARG A 74 14.52 2.64 -5.45
N ARG A 75 14.56 2.99 -4.16
CA ARG A 75 15.04 2.08 -3.09
C ARG A 75 13.97 1.08 -2.64
N ILE A 76 12.72 1.26 -3.09
CA ILE A 76 11.64 0.32 -2.85
C ILE A 76 11.54 -0.56 -4.09
N ASP A 77 11.94 -1.82 -3.95
CA ASP A 77 11.69 -2.82 -4.99
C ASP A 77 10.22 -3.24 -4.95
N VAL A 78 9.45 -2.74 -5.92
CA VAL A 78 8.01 -2.99 -6.04
C VAL A 78 7.71 -4.47 -6.28
N ALA A 79 8.55 -5.17 -7.06
CA ALA A 79 8.32 -6.57 -7.37
C ALA A 79 8.49 -7.43 -6.11
N SER A 80 9.58 -7.21 -5.37
CA SER A 80 9.82 -7.89 -4.08
C SER A 80 8.74 -7.55 -3.05
N ALA A 81 8.33 -6.28 -2.96
CA ALA A 81 7.27 -5.87 -2.04
C ALA A 81 5.93 -6.52 -2.38
N HIS A 82 5.55 -6.57 -3.66
CA HIS A 82 4.34 -7.26 -4.12
C HIS A 82 4.38 -8.75 -3.81
N HIS A 83 5.52 -9.41 -4.07
CA HIS A 83 5.70 -10.82 -3.74
C HIS A 83 5.52 -11.10 -2.25
N ALA A 84 6.10 -10.28 -1.38
CA ALA A 84 5.96 -10.41 0.07
C ALA A 84 4.50 -10.25 0.55
N LEU A 85 3.75 -9.31 -0.04
CA LEU A 85 2.32 -9.11 0.24
C LEU A 85 1.51 -10.35 -0.15
N VAL A 86 1.67 -10.82 -1.39
CA VAL A 86 0.94 -11.99 -1.89
C VAL A 86 1.28 -13.22 -1.05
N ARG A 87 2.56 -13.45 -0.74
CA ARG A 87 2.99 -14.56 0.10
C ARG A 87 2.33 -14.50 1.48
N GLN A 88 2.34 -13.34 2.13
CA GLN A 88 1.74 -13.17 3.45
C GLN A 88 0.22 -13.40 3.42
N ALA A 89 -0.46 -12.97 2.35
CA ALA A 89 -1.87 -13.29 2.18
C ALA A 89 -2.06 -14.80 2.05
N LEU A 90 -1.26 -15.46 1.20
CA LEU A 90 -1.37 -16.89 0.88
C LEU A 90 -1.17 -17.84 2.07
N LEU A 91 -0.44 -17.42 3.12
CA LEU A 91 -0.26 -18.21 4.35
C LEU A 91 -1.59 -18.58 5.04
N GLY A 92 -2.66 -17.80 4.84
CA GLY A 92 -3.97 -18.11 5.38
C GLY A 92 -4.68 -19.31 4.72
N TRP A 93 -4.17 -19.78 3.57
CA TRP A 93 -4.83 -20.77 2.73
C TRP A 93 -4.01 -22.06 2.54
N GLU A 94 -3.05 -22.37 3.43
CA GLU A 94 -2.12 -23.52 3.30
C GLU A 94 -2.78 -24.89 3.06
N ARG A 95 -4.05 -25.07 3.45
CA ARG A 95 -4.78 -26.34 3.33
C ARG A 95 -5.97 -26.28 2.37
N GLU A 96 -6.16 -25.15 1.69
CA GLU A 96 -7.30 -24.93 0.82
C GLU A 96 -6.92 -25.10 -0.64
N ARG A 97 -7.86 -25.55 -1.47
CA ARG A 97 -7.67 -25.54 -2.92
C ARG A 97 -7.80 -24.12 -3.43
N LEU A 98 -6.73 -23.60 -4.02
CA LEU A 98 -6.72 -22.31 -4.70
C LEU A 98 -7.01 -22.48 -6.19
N TYR A 99 -7.84 -21.60 -6.75
CA TYR A 99 -8.05 -21.48 -8.18
C TYR A 99 -7.37 -20.20 -8.65
N LEU A 100 -6.40 -20.34 -9.54
CA LEU A 100 -5.69 -19.21 -10.15
C LEU A 100 -6.33 -18.88 -11.49
N SER A 101 -6.89 -17.68 -11.60
CA SER A 101 -7.26 -17.10 -12.89
C SER A 101 -6.09 -16.26 -13.36
N LEU A 102 -5.68 -16.46 -14.61
CA LEU A 102 -4.67 -15.64 -15.27
C LEU A 102 -5.36 -14.91 -16.42
N ASP A 103 -5.23 -13.60 -16.42
CA ASP A 103 -5.72 -12.75 -17.50
C ASP A 103 -4.61 -11.79 -17.94
N THR A 104 -4.84 -11.06 -19.02
CA THR A 104 -3.94 -10.03 -19.50
C THR A 104 -4.66 -8.71 -19.67
N THR A 105 -3.98 -7.63 -19.31
CA THR A 105 -4.43 -6.27 -19.57
C THR A 105 -3.33 -5.44 -20.22
N VAL A 106 -3.67 -4.23 -20.62
CA VAL A 106 -2.71 -3.24 -21.11
C VAL A 106 -2.74 -2.02 -20.20
N VAL A 107 -1.60 -1.74 -19.56
CA VAL A 107 -1.38 -0.52 -18.78
C VAL A 107 -0.23 0.24 -19.42
N TRP A 108 -0.45 1.51 -19.78
CA TRP A 108 0.56 2.36 -20.47
C TRP A 108 1.16 1.71 -21.73
N ASN A 109 0.32 1.07 -22.54
CA ASN A 109 0.73 0.32 -23.74
C ASN A 109 1.71 -0.84 -23.46
N CYS A 110 1.78 -1.31 -22.22
CA CYS A 110 2.53 -2.50 -21.83
C CYS A 110 1.56 -3.62 -21.44
N PHE A 111 1.81 -4.83 -21.94
CA PHE A 111 1.07 -6.01 -21.49
C PHE A 111 1.40 -6.32 -20.03
N CYS A 112 0.36 -6.57 -19.24
CA CYS A 112 0.46 -6.96 -17.84
C CYS A 112 -0.36 -8.22 -17.62
N ILE A 113 0.20 -9.18 -16.88
CA ILE A 113 -0.54 -10.34 -16.39
C ILE A 113 -1.26 -9.91 -15.12
N ILE A 114 -2.55 -10.24 -15.02
CA ILE A 114 -3.35 -10.09 -13.79
C ILE A 114 -3.66 -11.48 -13.26
#